data_AF-A0A4P7ZV52-F1
#
_entry.id   AF-A0A4P7ZV52-F1
#
_cell.length_a   1.000
_cell.length_b   1.000
_cell.length_c   1.000
_cell.angle_alpha   90.00
_cell.angle_beta   90.00
_cell.angle_gamma   90.00
#
_symmetry.space_group_name_H-M   'P 1'
#
loop_
_entity.id
_entity.type
_entity.pdbx_description
1 polymer ?
#
loop_
_entity_poly.entity_id
_entity_poly.type
_entity_poly.pdbx_seq_one_letter_code
_entity_poly.pdbx_strand_id
1 'polypeptide(L)'
;MRSAWIGLGRELLSSRWSLLLIFTTAALFAQLDAAMPIGQLIGWFVVCGLGLIPLARMIAEMVEALADRLGDRIGGLVSVALGNLVELVVSFTALASGLYELVVISVAGSVITNCLLILGVSTCLGARNNATINIHPHSTGLQSQQLLISTIFLAVPSIFFVRLREAMPDGSNRLDGFAIYSVVVASLVLLFYVLSFVYQMGTGRNLFVRQQAEQVLPPPAKSAPSRC
;
A
#
# COMPACT_ATOMS: atom_id res chain seq x y z
N MET A 1 -25.06 16.78 -1.05
CA MET A 1 -24.00 16.50 -0.05
C MET A 1 -24.35 15.33 0.87
N ARG A 2 -25.48 15.36 1.62
CA ARG A 2 -25.89 14.23 2.48
C ARG A 2 -26.13 12.89 1.74
N SER A 3 -26.68 12.91 0.54
CA SER A 3 -27.03 11.69 -0.21
C SER A 3 -25.83 10.85 -0.66
N ALA A 4 -24.68 11.45 -0.95
CA ALA A 4 -23.47 10.73 -1.34
C ALA A 4 -22.82 9.99 -0.15
N TRP A 5 -22.74 10.65 1.01
CA TRP A 5 -22.25 10.02 2.25
C TRP A 5 -23.19 8.94 2.77
N ILE A 6 -24.51 9.14 2.64
CA ILE A 6 -25.51 8.13 3.01
C ILE A 6 -25.49 6.96 2.02
N GLY A 7 -25.26 7.21 0.73
CA GLY A 7 -25.09 6.19 -0.30
C GLY A 7 -23.86 5.32 -0.07
N LEU A 8 -22.70 5.95 0.16
CA LEU A 8 -21.44 5.26 0.47
C LEU A 8 -21.57 4.42 1.75
N GLY A 9 -22.18 4.98 2.81
CA GLY A 9 -22.45 4.25 4.05
C GLY A 9 -23.39 3.05 3.86
N ARG A 10 -24.41 3.16 3.00
CA ARG A 10 -25.33 2.06 2.68
C ARG A 10 -24.66 0.95 1.86
N GLU A 11 -23.83 1.32 0.90
CA GLU A 11 -23.13 0.38 0.02
C GLU A 11 -22.04 -0.38 0.81
N LEU A 12 -21.33 0.33 1.70
CA LEU A 12 -20.41 -0.24 2.69
C LEU A 12 -21.10 -1.23 3.65
N LEU A 13 -22.27 -0.89 4.21
CA LEU A 13 -23.01 -1.81 5.09
C LEU A 13 -23.60 -3.02 4.33
N SER A 14 -23.91 -2.89 3.04
CA SER A 14 -24.51 -3.96 2.22
C SER A 14 -23.49 -4.98 1.69
N SER A 15 -22.21 -4.63 1.71
CA SER A 15 -21.13 -5.47 1.17
C SER A 15 -20.79 -6.61 2.12
N ARG A 16 -20.42 -7.78 1.60
CA ARG A 16 -20.03 -8.97 2.40
C ARG A 16 -18.87 -8.70 3.38
N TRP A 17 -18.13 -7.63 3.15
CA TRP A 17 -17.04 -7.15 3.98
C TRP A 17 -17.51 -6.44 5.27
N SER A 18 -18.78 -5.97 5.34
CA SER A 18 -19.33 -5.37 6.54
C SER A 18 -19.42 -6.37 7.71
N LEU A 19 -19.47 -7.67 7.40
CA LEU A 19 -19.39 -8.74 8.40
C LEU A 19 -18.09 -8.68 9.20
N LEU A 20 -16.99 -8.20 8.61
CA LEU A 20 -15.72 -8.06 9.33
C LEU A 20 -15.71 -6.90 10.32
N LEU A 21 -16.66 -5.96 10.25
CA LEU A 21 -16.78 -4.87 11.22
C LEU A 21 -17.08 -5.37 12.64
N ILE A 22 -17.62 -6.59 12.78
CA ILE A 22 -17.79 -7.23 14.09
C ILE A 22 -16.45 -7.47 14.78
N PHE A 23 -15.38 -7.72 14.02
CA PHE A 23 -14.04 -7.87 14.58
C PHE A 23 -13.47 -6.52 15.00
N THR A 24 -13.79 -5.44 14.28
CA THR A 24 -13.43 -4.08 14.68
C THR A 24 -14.06 -3.68 16.00
N THR A 25 -15.36 -3.95 16.18
CA THR A 25 -16.03 -3.68 17.46
C THR A 25 -15.53 -4.59 18.57
N ALA A 26 -15.32 -5.88 18.30
CA ALA A 26 -14.72 -6.80 19.27
C ALA A 26 -13.32 -6.34 19.72
N ALA A 27 -12.48 -5.84 18.80
CA ALA A 27 -11.15 -5.32 19.10
C ALA A 27 -11.19 -4.08 20.03
N LEU A 28 -12.21 -3.23 19.91
CA LEU A 28 -12.40 -2.07 20.82
C LEU A 28 -12.70 -2.48 22.26
N PHE A 29 -13.35 -3.64 22.46
CA PHE A 29 -13.65 -4.18 23.78
C PHE A 29 -12.60 -5.17 24.28
N ALA A 30 -11.49 -5.33 23.57
CA ALA A 30 -10.40 -6.20 23.99
C ALA A 30 -9.76 -5.66 25.27
N GLN A 31 -9.94 -6.37 26.37
CA GLN A 31 -9.26 -6.08 27.63
C GLN A 31 -7.94 -6.85 27.63
N LEU A 32 -6.88 -6.18 27.17
CA LEU A 32 -5.54 -6.76 27.19
C LEU A 32 -4.94 -6.67 28.60
N ASP A 33 -4.74 -7.83 29.22
CA ASP A 33 -4.00 -7.98 30.47
C ASP A 33 -2.69 -8.72 30.19
N ALA A 34 -1.59 -8.27 30.82
CA ALA A 34 -0.28 -8.87 30.71
C ALA A 34 -0.24 -10.31 31.27
N ALA A 35 -1.20 -10.69 32.13
CA ALA A 35 -1.33 -12.04 32.65
C ALA A 35 -2.02 -13.03 31.68
N MET A 36 -2.48 -12.58 30.50
CA MET A 36 -3.17 -13.47 29.57
C MET A 36 -2.26 -14.56 28.97
N PRO A 37 -2.78 -15.79 28.78
CA PRO A 37 -2.09 -16.83 28.03
C PRO A 37 -1.74 -16.37 26.60
N ILE A 38 -0.58 -16.79 26.10
CA ILE A 38 -0.11 -16.47 24.73
C ILE A 38 -1.15 -16.82 23.66
N GLY A 39 -1.88 -17.93 23.82
CA GLY A 39 -2.94 -18.32 22.90
C GLY A 39 -4.07 -17.29 22.79
N GLN A 40 -4.44 -16.63 23.89
CA GLN A 40 -5.45 -15.57 23.89
C GLN A 40 -4.91 -14.27 23.28
N LEU A 41 -3.64 -13.94 23.54
CA LEU A 41 -2.95 -12.81 22.90
C LEU A 41 -2.91 -12.96 21.36
N ILE A 42 -2.60 -14.16 20.86
CA ILE A 42 -2.63 -14.47 19.42
C ILE A 42 -4.06 -14.34 18.88
N GLY A 43 -5.06 -14.83 19.62
CA GLY A 43 -6.47 -14.69 19.25
C GLY A 43 -6.87 -13.22 19.07
N TRP A 44 -6.53 -12.36 20.04
CA TRP A 44 -6.79 -10.92 19.95
C TRP A 44 -6.00 -10.25 18.83
N PHE A 45 -4.75 -10.65 18.59
CA PHE A 45 -3.97 -10.15 17.45
C PHE A 45 -4.67 -10.43 16.12
N VAL A 46 -5.20 -11.64 15.93
CA VAL A 46 -5.96 -12.01 14.72
C VAL A 46 -7.26 -11.22 14.61
N VAL A 47 -8.00 -11.07 15.72
CA VAL A 47 -9.24 -10.26 15.75
C VAL A 47 -8.97 -8.81 15.36
N CYS A 48 -7.93 -8.19 15.93
CA CYS A 48 -7.51 -6.83 15.57
C CYS A 48 -7.11 -6.74 14.08
N GLY A 49 -6.34 -7.71 13.58
CA GLY A 49 -5.94 -7.77 12.17
C GLY A 49 -7.14 -7.89 11.21
N LEU A 50 -8.11 -8.76 11.53
CA LEU A 50 -9.34 -8.90 10.75
C LEU A 50 -10.20 -7.65 10.80
N GLY A 51 -10.24 -6.97 11.96
CA GLY A 51 -10.95 -5.70 12.13
C GLY A 51 -10.33 -4.54 11.36
N LEU A 52 -9.03 -4.58 11.05
CA LEU A 52 -8.36 -3.57 10.23
C LEU A 52 -8.69 -3.66 8.74
N ILE A 53 -9.02 -4.85 8.22
CA ILE A 53 -9.34 -5.05 6.80
C ILE A 53 -10.48 -4.14 6.31
N PRO A 54 -11.69 -4.13 6.92
CA PRO A 54 -12.77 -3.26 6.47
C PRO A 54 -12.46 -1.78 6.71
N LEU A 55 -11.73 -1.43 7.78
CA LEU A 55 -11.30 -0.06 8.05
C LEU A 55 -10.37 0.46 6.95
N ALA A 56 -9.39 -0.33 6.53
CA ALA A 56 -8.46 0.04 5.49
C ALA A 56 -9.17 0.29 4.16
N ARG A 57 -10.14 -0.56 3.82
CA ARG A 57 -11.01 -0.35 2.65
C ARG A 57 -11.79 0.96 2.74
N MET A 58 -12.42 1.24 3.88
CA MET A 58 -13.18 2.49 4.07
C MET A 58 -12.30 3.72 3.91
N ILE A 59 -11.09 3.70 4.48
CA ILE A 59 -10.13 4.78 4.33
C ILE A 59 -9.74 4.95 2.87
N ALA A 60 -9.42 3.86 2.16
CA ALA A 60 -9.07 3.92 0.74
C ALA A 60 -10.19 4.52 -0.12
N GLU A 61 -11.44 4.08 0.05
CA GLU A 61 -12.61 4.62 -0.66
C GLU A 61 -12.84 6.11 -0.34
N MET A 62 -12.62 6.52 0.91
CA MET A 62 -12.71 7.94 1.30
C MET A 62 -11.60 8.79 0.68
N VAL A 63 -10.38 8.26 0.64
CA VAL A 63 -9.22 8.94 0.02
C VAL A 63 -9.43 9.09 -1.48
N GLU A 64 -9.95 8.07 -2.16
CA GLU A 64 -10.29 8.11 -3.59
C GLU A 64 -11.41 9.14 -3.86
N ALA A 65 -12.50 9.08 -3.10
CA ALA A 65 -13.61 10.04 -3.23
C ALA A 65 -13.19 11.49 -2.91
N LEU A 66 -12.17 11.67 -2.06
CA LEU A 66 -11.57 12.97 -1.79
C LEU A 66 -10.65 13.42 -2.93
N ALA A 67 -9.84 12.51 -3.47
CA ALA A 67 -8.93 12.79 -4.58
C ALA A 67 -9.71 13.22 -5.84
N ASP A 68 -10.81 12.54 -6.16
CA ASP A 68 -11.68 12.87 -7.30
C ASP A 68 -12.24 14.30 -7.22
N ARG A 69 -12.47 14.81 -6.02
CA ARG A 69 -13.02 16.16 -5.80
C ARG A 69 -11.97 17.26 -5.91
N LEU A 70 -10.70 16.93 -5.71
CA LEU A 70 -9.60 17.89 -5.66
C LEU A 70 -8.95 18.12 -7.04
N GLY A 71 -9.39 17.35 -8.06
CA GLY A 71 -8.85 17.37 -9.42
C GLY A 71 -7.48 16.71 -9.53
N ASP A 72 -7.09 16.31 -10.73
CA ASP A 72 -5.96 15.38 -10.98
C ASP A 72 -4.66 15.70 -10.22
N ARG A 73 -4.28 16.98 -10.14
CA ARG A 73 -3.03 17.40 -9.48
C ARG A 73 -3.07 17.22 -7.97
N ILE A 74 -4.07 17.78 -7.31
CA ILE A 74 -4.16 17.75 -5.84
C ILE A 74 -4.68 16.38 -5.40
N GLY A 75 -5.58 15.77 -6.17
CA GLY A 75 -6.07 14.41 -5.96
C GLY A 75 -4.96 13.36 -6.04
N GLY A 76 -4.05 13.47 -7.01
CA GLY A 76 -2.87 12.61 -7.08
C GLY A 76 -1.97 12.73 -5.84
N LEU A 77 -1.76 13.94 -5.31
CA LEU A 77 -1.01 14.14 -4.08
C LEU A 77 -1.70 13.52 -2.86
N VAL A 78 -3.02 13.69 -2.75
CA VAL A 78 -3.82 13.12 -1.65
C VAL A 78 -3.84 11.61 -1.69
N SER A 79 -4.02 11.01 -2.87
CA SER A 79 -3.97 9.56 -3.05
C SER A 79 -2.60 8.99 -2.68
N VAL A 80 -1.53 9.67 -3.08
CA VAL A 80 -0.18 9.26 -2.73
C VAL A 80 0.12 9.40 -1.22
N ALA A 81 -0.31 10.50 -0.60
CA ALA A 81 -0.04 10.77 0.82
C ALA A 81 -0.90 9.92 1.78
N LEU A 82 -2.18 9.71 1.44
CA LEU A 82 -3.16 9.04 2.31
C LEU A 82 -3.49 7.61 1.87
N GLY A 83 -3.09 7.17 0.68
CA GLY A 83 -3.35 5.82 0.18
C GLY A 83 -2.70 4.73 1.03
N ASN A 84 -1.55 5.03 1.64
CA ASN A 84 -0.84 4.14 2.57
C ASN A 84 -1.04 4.56 4.04
N LEU A 85 -2.07 5.34 4.36
CA LEU A 85 -2.27 5.90 5.70
C LEU A 85 -2.33 4.82 6.80
N VAL A 86 -3.00 3.70 6.54
CA VAL A 86 -3.12 2.60 7.52
C VAL A 86 -1.75 2.02 7.85
N GLU A 87 -0.92 1.78 6.84
CA GLU A 87 0.44 1.28 7.03
C GLU A 87 1.28 2.28 7.84
N LEU A 88 1.21 3.57 7.49
CA LEU A 88 1.92 4.63 8.22
C LEU A 88 1.49 4.71 9.70
N VAL A 89 0.19 4.62 10.00
CA VAL A 89 -0.32 4.66 11.38
C VAL A 89 0.14 3.44 12.18
N VAL A 90 0.11 2.24 11.60
CA VAL A 90 0.57 1.01 12.27
C VAL A 90 2.08 1.06 12.49
N SER A 91 2.86 1.47 11.49
CA SER A 91 4.32 1.64 11.64
C SER A 91 4.66 2.70 12.67
N PHE A 92 3.96 3.84 12.69
CA PHE A 92 4.23 4.90 13.67
C PHE A 92 3.91 4.46 15.10
N THR A 93 2.78 3.79 15.32
CA THR A 93 2.40 3.28 16.65
C THR A 93 3.35 2.17 17.13
N ALA A 94 3.84 1.32 16.23
CA ALA A 94 4.87 0.34 16.53
C ALA A 94 6.22 1.01 16.90
N LEU A 95 6.66 2.03 16.14
CA LEU A 95 7.86 2.81 16.46
C LEU A 95 7.75 3.51 17.82
N ALA A 96 6.60 4.13 18.11
CA ALA A 96 6.34 4.76 19.40
C ALA A 96 6.39 3.76 20.58
N SER A 97 6.13 2.49 20.30
CA SER A 97 6.22 1.39 21.26
C SER A 97 7.61 0.72 21.31
N GLY A 98 8.60 1.23 20.58
CA GLY A 98 9.96 0.69 20.53
C GLY A 98 10.11 -0.57 19.67
N LEU A 99 9.12 -0.91 18.84
CA LEU A 99 9.11 -2.12 18.01
C LEU A 99 9.77 -1.88 16.64
N TYR A 100 11.05 -1.49 16.63
CA TYR A 100 11.77 -1.13 15.41
C TYR A 100 11.88 -2.28 14.40
N GLU A 101 12.19 -3.49 14.88
CA GLU A 101 12.31 -4.68 14.01
C GLU A 101 10.98 -5.00 13.32
N LEU A 102 9.85 -4.84 14.03
CA LEU A 102 8.52 -5.06 13.49
C LEU A 102 8.23 -4.12 12.32
N VAL A 103 8.66 -2.86 12.41
CA VAL A 103 8.45 -1.84 11.37
C VAL A 103 9.30 -2.14 10.14
N VAL A 104 10.56 -2.54 10.33
CA VAL A 104 11.43 -2.93 9.21
C VAL A 104 10.86 -4.14 8.48
N ILE A 105 10.41 -5.16 9.23
CA ILE A 105 9.79 -6.36 8.66
C ILE A 105 8.46 -6.01 7.97
N SER A 106 7.64 -5.11 8.52
CA SER A 106 6.35 -4.74 7.94
C SER A 106 6.50 -4.00 6.61
N VAL A 107 7.44 -3.05 6.50
CA VAL A 107 7.69 -2.31 5.25
C VAL A 107 8.20 -3.26 4.17
N ALA A 108 9.14 -4.16 4.50
CA ALA A 108 9.59 -5.19 3.55
C ALA A 108 8.44 -6.11 3.11
N GLY A 109 7.60 -6.54 4.07
CA GLY A 109 6.43 -7.36 3.81
C GLY A 109 5.39 -6.68 2.91
N SER A 110 5.17 -5.38 3.06
CA SER A 110 4.26 -4.59 2.22
C SER A 110 4.73 -4.56 0.76
N VAL A 111 6.02 -4.30 0.53
CA VAL A 111 6.61 -4.32 -0.81
C VAL A 111 6.47 -5.70 -1.46
N ILE A 112 6.83 -6.77 -0.74
CA ILE A 112 6.72 -8.15 -1.23
C ILE A 112 5.26 -8.51 -1.56
N THR A 113 4.32 -8.17 -0.69
CA THR A 113 2.89 -8.46 -0.87
C THR A 113 2.33 -7.73 -2.07
N ASN A 114 2.64 -6.43 -2.22
CA ASN A 114 2.18 -5.64 -3.37
C ASN A 114 2.77 -6.13 -4.69
N CYS A 115 4.05 -6.51 -4.71
CA CYS A 115 4.73 -6.90 -5.94
C CYS A 115 4.46 -8.35 -6.37
N LEU A 116 4.43 -9.30 -5.42
CA LEU A 116 4.34 -10.72 -5.74
C LEU A 116 2.94 -11.26 -5.50
N LEU A 117 2.38 -11.03 -4.31
CA LEU A 117 1.12 -11.66 -3.91
C LEU A 117 -0.06 -11.04 -4.66
N ILE A 118 -0.24 -9.71 -4.57
CA ILE A 118 -1.37 -9.02 -5.20
C ILE A 118 -1.29 -9.16 -6.73
N LEU A 119 -0.11 -8.91 -7.31
CA LEU A 119 0.10 -9.06 -8.75
C LEU A 119 -0.13 -10.51 -9.22
N GLY A 120 0.41 -11.49 -8.49
CA GLY A 120 0.26 -12.91 -8.82
C GLY A 120 -1.20 -13.38 -8.74
N VAL A 121 -1.91 -13.02 -7.66
CA VAL A 121 -3.34 -13.35 -7.49
C VAL A 121 -4.17 -12.68 -8.57
N SER A 122 -3.93 -11.39 -8.86
CA SER A 122 -4.68 -10.65 -9.89
C SER A 122 -4.50 -11.28 -11.28
N THR A 123 -3.29 -11.73 -11.60
CA THR A 123 -2.98 -12.38 -12.89
C THR A 123 -3.59 -13.77 -12.97
N CYS A 124 -3.55 -14.55 -11.89
CA CYS A 124 -4.18 -15.87 -11.83
C CYS A 124 -5.71 -15.78 -11.99
N LEU A 125 -6.35 -14.84 -11.30
CA LEU A 125 -7.79 -14.59 -11.42
C LEU A 125 -8.17 -14.03 -12.79
N GLY A 126 -7.35 -13.12 -13.35
CA GLY A 126 -7.52 -12.59 -14.70
C GLY A 126 -7.42 -13.67 -15.78
N ALA A 127 -6.45 -14.58 -15.64
CA ALA A 127 -6.26 -15.72 -16.54
C ALA A 127 -7.44 -16.70 -16.45
N ARG A 128 -7.97 -16.97 -15.24
CA ARG A 128 -9.14 -17.85 -15.06
C ARG A 128 -10.41 -17.31 -15.73
N ASN A 129 -10.55 -15.98 -15.83
CA ASN A 129 -11.70 -15.34 -16.46
C ASN A 129 -11.53 -15.12 -17.97
N ASN A 130 -10.50 -15.69 -18.61
CA ASN A 130 -10.22 -15.53 -20.05
C ASN A 130 -10.14 -14.06 -20.50
N ALA A 131 -9.84 -13.14 -19.56
CA ALA A 131 -9.67 -11.74 -19.88
C ALA A 131 -8.37 -11.59 -20.66
N THR A 132 -8.43 -11.13 -21.91
CA THR A 132 -7.24 -10.71 -22.64
C THR A 132 -6.68 -9.47 -21.95
N ILE A 133 -5.67 -9.66 -21.10
CA ILE A 133 -4.99 -8.56 -20.42
C ILE A 133 -4.17 -7.83 -21.48
N ASN A 134 -4.71 -6.73 -22.00
CA ASN A 134 -3.97 -5.84 -22.91
C ASN A 134 -2.92 -5.06 -22.11
N ILE A 135 -1.74 -5.66 -21.96
CA ILE A 135 -0.60 -5.03 -21.30
C ILE A 135 0.06 -4.09 -22.32
N HIS A 136 -0.09 -2.78 -22.11
CA HIS A 136 0.64 -1.80 -22.90
C HIS A 136 2.13 -1.84 -22.51
N PRO A 137 3.06 -2.05 -23.45
CA PRO A 137 4.48 -2.23 -23.14
C PRO A 137 5.13 -0.97 -22.53
N HIS A 138 4.57 0.22 -22.78
CA HIS A 138 5.15 1.50 -22.35
C HIS A 138 4.84 1.90 -20.90
N SER A 139 3.70 1.49 -20.34
CA SER A 139 3.27 1.81 -18.96
C SER A 139 3.83 0.83 -17.93
N THR A 140 4.02 -0.42 -18.34
CA THR A 140 4.57 -1.49 -17.50
C THR A 140 6.06 -1.33 -17.30
N GLY A 141 6.79 -0.88 -18.33
CA GLY A 141 8.24 -0.65 -18.26
C GLY A 141 8.64 0.35 -17.19
N LEU A 142 8.00 1.53 -17.15
CA LEU A 142 8.36 2.58 -16.18
C LEU A 142 7.96 2.23 -14.74
N GLN A 143 6.78 1.65 -14.52
CA GLN A 143 6.35 1.25 -13.17
C GLN A 143 7.12 0.03 -12.65
N SER A 144 7.41 -0.96 -13.50
CA SER A 144 8.26 -2.09 -13.12
C SER A 144 9.70 -1.67 -12.88
N GLN A 145 10.25 -0.73 -13.64
CA GLN A 145 11.57 -0.15 -13.38
C GLN A 145 11.59 0.65 -12.08
N GLN A 146 10.55 1.42 -11.78
CA GLN A 146 10.46 2.17 -10.52
C GLN A 146 10.30 1.25 -9.30
N LEU A 147 9.56 0.15 -9.43
CA LEU A 147 9.47 -0.91 -8.42
C LEU A 147 10.80 -1.66 -8.26
N LEU A 148 11.47 -2.00 -9.37
CA LEU A 148 12.77 -2.66 -9.36
C LEU A 148 13.82 -1.78 -8.66
N ILE A 149 13.88 -0.50 -9.03
CA ILE A 149 14.76 0.49 -8.41
C ILE A 149 14.43 0.62 -6.92
N SER A 150 13.16 0.77 -6.55
CA SER A 150 12.76 0.85 -5.12
C SER A 150 13.11 -0.42 -4.34
N THR A 151 12.94 -1.59 -4.94
CA THR A 151 13.29 -2.89 -4.33
C THR A 151 14.80 -3.02 -4.15
N ILE A 152 15.60 -2.62 -5.15
CA ILE A 152 17.06 -2.59 -5.05
C ILE A 152 17.48 -1.60 -3.95
N PHE A 153 16.90 -0.41 -3.91
CA PHE A 153 17.17 0.60 -2.89
C PHE A 153 16.81 0.15 -1.47
N LEU A 154 15.79 -0.70 -1.31
CA LEU A 154 15.43 -1.30 -0.02
C LEU A 154 16.31 -2.51 0.35
N ALA A 155 16.77 -3.25 -0.66
CA ALA A 155 17.68 -4.39 -0.47
C ALA A 155 19.10 -3.95 -0.06
N VAL A 156 19.59 -2.82 -0.57
CA VAL A 156 20.93 -2.29 -0.26
C VAL A 156 21.16 -2.10 1.25
N PRO A 157 20.34 -1.35 2.01
CA PRO A 157 20.53 -1.18 3.45
C PRO A 157 20.32 -2.49 4.22
N SER A 158 19.45 -3.39 3.74
CA SER A 158 19.22 -4.69 4.36
C SER A 158 20.45 -5.62 4.26
N ILE A 159 21.08 -5.68 3.09
CA ILE A 159 22.33 -6.44 2.87
C ILE A 159 23.48 -5.81 3.65
N PHE A 160 23.54 -4.47 3.69
CA PHE A 160 24.55 -3.75 4.44
C PHE A 160 24.41 -3.99 5.95
N PHE A 161 23.19 -4.03 6.49
CA PHE A 161 22.92 -4.36 7.89
C PHE A 161 23.44 -5.75 8.28
N VAL A 162 23.19 -6.77 7.44
CA VAL A 162 23.67 -8.14 7.69
C VAL A 162 25.20 -8.22 7.63
N ARG A 163 25.82 -7.61 6.61
CA ARG A 163 27.28 -7.63 6.43
C ARG A 163 28.03 -6.81 7.49
N LEU A 164 27.49 -5.66 7.87
CA LEU A 164 28.11 -4.77 8.87
C LEU A 164 28.05 -5.39 10.28
N ARG A 165 27.00 -6.18 10.56
CA ARG A 165 26.87 -6.96 11.81
C ARG A 165 27.93 -8.07 11.93
N GLU A 166 28.44 -8.57 10.80
CA GLU A 166 29.46 -9.64 10.76
C GLU A 166 30.91 -9.11 10.65
N ALA A 167 31.13 -7.89 10.16
CA ALA A 167 32.45 -7.42 9.72
C ALA A 167 33.21 -6.49 10.68
N MET A 168 32.68 -6.10 11.85
CA MET A 168 33.32 -5.05 12.69
C MET A 168 33.51 -5.43 14.17
N PRO A 169 34.74 -5.30 14.74
CA PRO A 169 35.03 -5.60 16.16
C PRO A 169 34.38 -4.61 17.14
N ASP A 170 34.15 -5.07 18.37
CA ASP A 170 33.54 -4.32 19.48
C ASP A 170 34.40 -3.13 19.94
N GLY A 171 34.01 -1.91 19.53
CA GLY A 171 34.67 -0.66 19.96
C GLY A 171 33.79 0.60 19.80
N SER A 172 33.18 1.00 20.91
CA SER A 172 32.61 2.31 21.33
C SER A 172 31.86 3.32 20.42
N ASN A 173 31.83 3.23 19.08
CA ASN A 173 31.04 4.17 18.23
C ASN A 173 30.02 3.45 17.30
N ARG A 174 29.50 2.30 17.75
CA ARG A 174 28.68 1.35 16.96
C ARG A 174 27.33 1.90 16.47
N LEU A 175 26.73 2.81 17.23
CA LEU A 175 25.36 3.28 16.98
C LEU A 175 25.33 4.50 16.04
N ASP A 176 26.33 5.38 16.12
CA ASP A 176 26.35 6.62 15.34
C ASP A 176 26.62 6.35 13.85
N GLY A 177 27.57 5.48 13.52
CA GLY A 177 27.88 5.16 12.13
C GLY A 177 26.69 4.56 11.37
N PHE A 178 26.04 3.55 11.96
CA PHE A 178 24.88 2.89 11.36
C PHE A 178 23.66 3.83 11.22
N ALA A 179 23.40 4.66 12.22
CA ALA A 179 22.33 5.65 12.17
C ALA A 179 22.58 6.68 11.05
N ILE A 180 23.82 7.17 10.90
CA ILE A 180 24.19 8.12 9.84
C ILE A 180 23.98 7.48 8.45
N TYR A 181 24.43 6.24 8.23
CA TYR A 181 24.22 5.56 6.94
C TYR A 181 22.72 5.40 6.62
N SER A 182 21.91 5.01 7.60
CA SER A 182 20.47 4.82 7.42
C SER A 182 19.76 6.13 7.09
N VAL A 183 20.14 7.25 7.73
CA VAL A 183 19.62 8.59 7.45
C VAL A 183 20.01 9.05 6.05
N VAL A 184 21.26 8.82 5.61
CA VAL A 184 21.72 9.18 4.26
C VAL A 184 20.92 8.41 3.20
N VAL A 185 20.77 7.10 3.37
CA VAL A 185 19.99 6.26 2.42
C VAL A 185 18.52 6.68 2.41
N ALA A 186 17.89 6.86 3.58
CA ALA A 186 16.51 7.32 3.67
C ALA A 186 16.30 8.68 2.99
N SER A 187 17.24 9.62 3.18
CA SER A 187 17.20 10.94 2.56
C SER A 187 17.33 10.87 1.04
N LEU A 188 18.23 10.03 0.52
CA LEU A 188 18.39 9.82 -0.92
C LEU A 188 17.13 9.20 -1.54
N VAL A 189 16.58 8.14 -0.92
CA VAL A 189 15.35 7.51 -1.40
C VAL A 189 14.19 8.49 -1.40
N LEU A 190 14.03 9.27 -0.33
CA LEU A 190 13.01 10.31 -0.24
C LEU A 190 13.19 11.39 -1.32
N LEU A 191 14.42 11.82 -1.58
CA LEU A 191 14.74 12.78 -2.64
C LEU A 191 14.37 12.24 -4.02
N PHE A 192 14.78 11.01 -4.35
CA PHE A 192 14.43 10.36 -5.61
C PHE A 192 12.93 10.20 -5.77
N TYR A 193 12.23 9.85 -4.69
CA TYR A 193 10.79 9.73 -4.67
C TYR A 193 10.11 11.08 -4.97
N VAL A 194 10.49 12.15 -4.26
CA VAL A 194 9.94 13.49 -4.49
C VAL A 194 10.24 13.98 -5.91
N LEU A 195 11.44 13.75 -6.42
CA LEU A 195 11.82 14.16 -7.77
C LEU A 195 11.02 13.40 -8.84
N SER A 196 10.84 12.09 -8.66
CA SER A 196 9.97 11.26 -9.51
C SER A 196 8.53 11.76 -9.48
N PHE A 197 8.02 12.09 -8.29
CA PHE A 197 6.66 12.60 -8.12
C PHE A 197 6.47 13.97 -8.81
N VAL A 198 7.41 14.90 -8.66
CA VAL A 198 7.39 16.20 -9.35
C VAL A 198 7.45 16.00 -10.88
N TYR A 199 8.27 15.07 -11.36
CA TYR A 199 8.32 14.73 -12.79
C TYR A 199 6.98 14.19 -13.31
N GLN A 200 6.32 13.32 -12.54
CA GLN A 200 4.99 12.78 -12.87
C GLN A 200 3.91 13.87 -12.93
N MET A 201 3.95 14.85 -12.01
CA MET A 201 2.97 15.95 -11.97
C MET A 201 3.22 17.05 -13.02
N GLY A 202 4.48 17.29 -13.38
CA GLY A 202 4.89 18.30 -14.35
C GLY A 202 4.96 17.76 -15.78
N THR A 203 6.05 17.09 -16.10
CA THR A 203 6.51 16.80 -17.47
C THR A 203 5.96 15.47 -18.02
N GLY A 204 5.71 14.48 -17.16
CA GLY A 204 5.16 13.16 -17.52
C GLY A 204 3.62 13.10 -17.59
N ARG A 205 2.90 14.18 -17.27
CA ARG A 205 1.44 14.20 -17.11
C ARG A 205 0.67 13.66 -18.32
N ASN A 206 1.09 14.01 -19.53
CA ASN A 206 0.41 13.59 -20.76
C ASN A 206 0.53 12.08 -21.02
N LEU A 207 1.48 11.40 -20.40
CA LEU A 207 1.65 9.96 -20.48
C LEU A 207 0.76 9.23 -19.45
N PHE A 208 0.59 9.77 -18.25
CA PHE A 208 -0.20 9.13 -17.18
C PHE A 208 -1.71 9.41 -17.27
N VAL A 209 -2.13 10.64 -17.59
CA VAL A 209 -3.57 10.98 -17.76
C VAL A 209 -4.19 10.23 -18.95
N ARG A 210 -3.41 10.00 -20.02
CA ARG A 210 -3.84 9.22 -21.19
C ARG A 210 -4.01 7.73 -20.86
N GLN A 211 -3.26 7.20 -19.90
CA GLN A 211 -3.33 5.80 -19.48
C GLN A 211 -4.59 5.47 -18.66
N GLN A 212 -5.03 6.37 -17.77
CA GLN A 212 -6.28 6.17 -17.01
C GLN A 212 -7.52 6.23 -17.93
N ALA A 213 -7.52 7.13 -18.91
CA ALA A 213 -8.60 7.23 -19.89
C ALA A 213 -8.71 6.00 -20.83
N GLU A 214 -7.60 5.31 -21.08
CA GLU A 214 -7.54 4.16 -22.01
C GLU A 214 -7.78 2.81 -21.31
N GLN A 215 -7.56 2.72 -19.99
CA GLN A 215 -7.95 1.55 -19.19
C GLN A 215 -9.47 1.43 -18.97
N VAL A 216 -10.21 2.53 -19.08
CA VAL A 216 -11.69 2.55 -19.08
C VAL A 216 -12.18 2.40 -20.52
N LEU A 217 -11.90 1.26 -21.17
CA LEU A 217 -12.50 0.97 -22.47
C LEU A 217 -14.03 0.86 -22.30
N PRO A 218 -14.85 1.56 -23.11
CA PRO A 218 -16.29 1.34 -23.11
C PRO A 218 -16.58 -0.14 -23.40
N PRO A 219 -17.64 -0.71 -22.81
CA PRO A 219 -17.99 -2.10 -23.02
C PRO A 219 -18.07 -2.39 -24.53
N PRO A 220 -17.62 -3.57 -24.99
CA PRO A 220 -17.67 -3.92 -26.39
C PRO A 220 -19.11 -3.70 -26.88
N ALA A 221 -19.26 -2.84 -27.90
CA ALA A 221 -20.55 -2.60 -28.52
C ALA A 221 -21.12 -3.98 -28.91
N LYS A 222 -22.30 -4.32 -28.37
CA LYS A 222 -23.02 -5.51 -28.79
C LYS A 222 -23.18 -5.42 -30.30
N SER A 223 -22.46 -6.26 -31.04
CA SER A 223 -22.65 -6.40 -32.47
C SER A 223 -24.12 -6.74 -32.69
N ALA A 224 -24.86 -5.81 -33.29
CA ALA A 224 -26.24 -6.06 -33.69
C ALA A 224 -26.26 -7.31 -34.59
N PRO A 225 -27.22 -8.23 -34.43
CA PRO A 225 -27.32 -9.36 -35.33
C PRO A 225 -27.53 -8.81 -36.75
N SER A 226 -26.62 -9.17 -37.66
CA SER A 226 -26.79 -8.96 -39.09
C SER A 226 -28.08 -9.66 -39.50
N ARG A 227 -29.13 -8.87 -39.74
CA ARG A 227 -30.31 -9.35 -40.46
C ARG A 227 -29.85 -9.64 -41.88
N CYS A 228 -29.74 -10.92 -42.23
CA CYS A 228 -29.98 -11.36 -43.59
C CYS A 228 -31.49 -11.47 -43.80
#